data_AF-A0A926CI90-F1
#
_entry.id   AF-A0A926CI90-F1
#
_cell.length_a   1.000
_cell.length_b   1.000
_cell.length_c   1.000
_cell.angle_alpha   90.00
_cell.angle_beta   90.00
_cell.angle_gamma   90.00
#
_symmetry.space_group_name_H-M   'P 1'
#
loop_
_entity.id
_entity.type
_entity.pdbx_description
1 polymer ?
#
loop_
_entity_poly.entity_id
_entity_poly.type
_entity_poly.pdbx_seq_one_letter_code
_entity_poly.pdbx_strand_id
1 'polypeptide(L)'
;MAIYHDPVFAPIDLDHTLERLGGGNETEVYRSDDGRWVIKLKAQLGGSAAQAAQVAHDMRAAADEFAACLGPRASLSSAYLIARDQQGHAQVLVIQPFLERAIPLAAIDYDALSREQRAEIACQLHEIIRRALVFYRHTRSMPDLYGRKSSSSAERQRNASLLRVPQRVWSFLVERNLLRSQNLMLSPNGDIVLVDYDIVRRGRLYRAVYFGVRWMLFWRDNMLVWAMREGGTVPGKAG
;
A
#
# COMPACT_ATOMS: atom_id res chain seq x y z
N MET A 1 2.78 -22.63 5.61
CA MET A 1 3.21 -21.62 4.62
C MET A 1 3.49 -22.33 3.31
N ALA A 2 3.11 -21.75 2.17
CA ALA A 2 3.30 -22.37 0.86
C ALA A 2 4.58 -21.81 0.22
N ILE A 3 5.47 -22.71 -0.13
CA ILE A 3 6.69 -22.41 -0.87
C ILE A 3 6.33 -22.28 -2.36
N TYR A 4 6.77 -21.21 -3.02
CA TYR A 4 6.51 -20.98 -4.44
C TYR A 4 7.82 -20.99 -5.24
N HIS A 5 7.85 -21.79 -6.31
CA HIS A 5 9.02 -21.99 -7.15
C HIS A 5 8.73 -21.52 -8.58
N ASP A 6 9.42 -20.45 -9.00
CA ASP A 6 9.29 -19.90 -10.35
C ASP A 6 10.63 -19.27 -10.80
N PRO A 7 11.09 -19.53 -12.05
CA PRO A 7 12.30 -18.92 -12.61
C PRO A 7 12.31 -17.38 -12.58
N VAL A 8 11.14 -16.75 -12.41
CA VAL A 8 11.06 -15.31 -12.22
C VAL A 8 11.90 -14.83 -11.03
N PHE A 9 12.13 -15.69 -10.01
CA PHE A 9 12.96 -15.35 -8.84
C PHE A 9 14.44 -15.66 -9.00
N ALA A 10 14.87 -16.31 -10.10
CA ALA A 10 16.27 -16.65 -10.33
C ALA A 10 17.27 -15.50 -10.15
N PRO A 11 16.92 -14.22 -10.44
CA PRO A 11 17.85 -13.11 -10.22
C PRO A 11 18.08 -12.74 -8.74
N ILE A 12 17.25 -13.23 -7.82
CA ILE A 12 17.24 -12.79 -6.41
C ILE A 12 17.31 -13.92 -5.41
N ASP A 13 17.03 -15.14 -5.83
CA ASP A 13 17.19 -16.33 -5.02
C ASP A 13 17.72 -17.47 -5.88
N LEU A 14 18.77 -18.16 -5.41
CA LEU A 14 19.46 -19.21 -6.15
C LEU A 14 18.64 -20.50 -6.24
N ASP A 15 17.82 -20.76 -5.23
CA ASP A 15 16.95 -21.93 -5.18
C ASP A 15 15.57 -21.63 -5.79
N HIS A 16 15.38 -20.41 -6.32
CA HIS A 16 14.17 -19.89 -6.98
C HIS A 16 12.92 -19.99 -6.10
N THR A 17 13.12 -19.98 -4.78
CA THR A 17 12.17 -20.36 -3.77
C THR A 17 11.92 -19.19 -2.84
N LEU A 18 10.65 -18.80 -2.71
CA LEU A 18 10.26 -17.75 -1.76
C LEU A 18 9.01 -18.16 -0.97
N GLU A 19 8.92 -17.67 0.26
CA GLU A 19 7.78 -17.90 1.13
C GLU A 19 6.63 -16.96 0.74
N ARG A 20 5.47 -17.51 0.36
CA ARG A 20 4.31 -16.68 0.01
C ARG A 20 3.64 -16.09 1.25
N LEU A 21 3.68 -14.76 1.38
CA LEU A 21 3.02 -14.00 2.45
C LEU A 21 1.54 -13.73 2.15
N GLY A 22 1.19 -13.55 0.87
CA GLY A 22 -0.17 -13.23 0.45
C GLY A 22 -0.21 -12.72 -0.98
N GLY A 23 -1.40 -12.35 -1.46
CA GLY A 23 -1.53 -11.86 -2.83
C GLY A 23 -2.96 -11.94 -3.35
N GLY A 24 -3.16 -11.37 -4.53
CA GLY A 24 -4.37 -11.53 -5.33
C GLY A 24 -4.13 -11.11 -6.78
N ASN A 25 -5.20 -10.96 -7.57
CA ASN A 25 -5.14 -10.87 -9.04
C ASN A 25 -4.01 -10.05 -9.68
N GLU A 26 -3.59 -8.92 -9.08
CA GLU A 26 -2.62 -8.00 -9.68
C GLU A 26 -1.24 -8.05 -9.01
N THR A 27 -1.12 -8.63 -7.83
CA THR A 27 0.13 -8.64 -7.06
C THR A 27 0.18 -9.84 -6.13
N GLU A 28 1.22 -10.64 -6.29
CA GLU A 28 1.61 -11.66 -5.31
C GLU A 28 2.77 -11.13 -4.47
N VAL A 29 2.80 -11.48 -3.19
CA VAL A 29 3.76 -10.97 -2.20
C VAL A 29 4.46 -12.14 -1.53
N TYR A 30 5.78 -12.10 -1.58
CA TYR A 30 6.67 -13.14 -1.08
C TYR A 30 7.71 -12.55 -0.12
N ARG A 31 8.31 -13.40 0.69
CA ARG A 31 9.43 -13.11 1.58
C ARG A 31 10.65 -13.92 1.16
N SER A 32 11.83 -13.31 1.24
CA SER A 32 13.10 -14.03 1.09
C SER A 32 13.37 -14.97 2.26
N ASP A 33 14.13 -16.04 2.01
CA ASP A 33 14.44 -17.06 3.00
C ASP A 33 15.25 -16.53 4.19
N ASP A 34 16.14 -15.57 3.93
CA ASP A 34 16.89 -14.85 4.98
C ASP A 34 16.02 -13.85 5.77
N GLY A 35 14.75 -13.70 5.37
CA GLY A 35 13.76 -12.86 5.99
C GLY A 35 14.01 -11.36 5.87
N ARG A 36 14.93 -10.92 5.00
CA ARG A 36 15.32 -9.49 4.88
C ARG A 36 14.49 -8.72 3.86
N TRP A 37 13.87 -9.40 2.90
CA TRP A 37 13.22 -8.75 1.77
C TRP A 37 11.79 -9.21 1.55
N VAL A 38 10.96 -8.27 1.08
CA VAL A 38 9.66 -8.54 0.47
C VAL A 38 9.77 -8.38 -1.03
N ILE A 39 9.24 -9.37 -1.74
CA ILE A 39 9.20 -9.41 -3.19
C ILE A 39 7.74 -9.33 -3.61
N LYS A 40 7.37 -8.31 -4.37
CA LYS A 40 6.04 -8.18 -4.98
C LYS A 40 6.12 -8.49 -6.47
N LEU A 41 5.44 -9.54 -6.90
CA LEU A 41 5.32 -9.93 -8.31
C LEU A 41 4.06 -9.31 -8.91
N LYS A 42 4.22 -8.46 -9.93
CA LYS A 42 3.11 -7.80 -10.63
C LYS A 42 2.65 -8.57 -11.88
N ALA A 43 2.13 -9.79 -11.68
CA ALA A 43 1.87 -10.78 -12.74
C ALA A 43 0.98 -10.32 -13.92
N GLN A 44 0.01 -9.43 -13.70
CA GLN A 44 -0.89 -8.95 -14.78
C GLN A 44 -0.28 -7.85 -15.66
N LEU A 45 0.93 -7.42 -15.35
CA LEU A 45 1.65 -6.39 -16.11
C LEU A 45 2.69 -6.98 -17.05
N GLY A 46 2.77 -8.31 -17.09
CA GLY A 46 3.70 -9.03 -17.94
C GLY A 46 3.32 -9.00 -19.41
N GLY A 47 4.33 -9.23 -20.25
CA GLY A 47 4.22 -9.18 -21.70
C GLY A 47 5.60 -9.18 -22.33
N SER A 48 5.82 -8.27 -23.28
CA SER A 48 7.16 -8.05 -23.85
C SER A 48 8.10 -7.41 -22.83
N ALA A 49 9.41 -7.64 -22.98
CA ALA A 49 10.44 -7.00 -22.16
C ALA A 49 10.34 -5.46 -22.19
N ALA A 50 10.01 -4.87 -23.33
CA ALA A 50 9.83 -3.42 -23.47
C ALA A 50 8.64 -2.90 -22.64
N GLN A 51 7.51 -3.63 -22.63
CA GLN A 51 6.36 -3.27 -21.80
C GLN A 51 6.68 -3.38 -20.31
N ALA A 52 7.32 -4.48 -19.89
CA ALA A 52 7.74 -4.66 -18.50
C ALA A 52 8.73 -3.57 -18.06
N ALA A 53 9.65 -3.17 -18.94
CA ALA A 53 10.58 -2.08 -18.69
C ALA A 53 9.90 -0.73 -18.52
N GLN A 54 8.95 -0.39 -19.39
CA GLN A 54 8.17 0.84 -19.25
C GLN A 54 7.36 0.84 -17.94
N VAL A 55 6.72 -0.29 -17.62
CA VAL A 55 5.97 -0.44 -16.37
C VAL A 55 6.88 -0.28 -15.14
N ALA A 56 8.03 -0.94 -15.12
CA ALA A 56 8.99 -0.83 -14.02
C ALA A 56 9.50 0.60 -13.87
N HIS A 57 9.76 1.29 -14.99
CA HIS A 57 10.15 2.70 -15.00
C HIS A 57 9.07 3.61 -14.39
N ASP A 58 7.82 3.48 -14.85
CA ASP A 58 6.70 4.29 -14.36
C ASP A 58 6.43 4.05 -12.87
N MET A 59 6.51 2.78 -12.43
CA MET A 59 6.35 2.43 -11.02
C MET A 59 7.48 2.99 -10.15
N ARG A 60 8.73 2.91 -10.63
CA ARG A 60 9.88 3.48 -9.94
C ARG A 60 9.76 4.99 -9.80
N ALA A 61 9.45 5.69 -10.91
CA ALA A 61 9.28 7.13 -10.89
C ALA A 61 8.20 7.56 -9.87
N ALA A 62 7.06 6.87 -9.84
CA ALA A 62 6.01 7.15 -8.87
C ALA A 62 6.42 6.84 -7.42
N ALA A 63 7.12 5.73 -7.18
CA ALA A 63 7.61 5.40 -5.84
C ALA A 63 8.63 6.42 -5.35
N ASP A 64 9.54 6.87 -6.22
CA ASP A 64 10.52 7.90 -5.90
C ASP A 64 9.83 9.24 -5.57
N GLU A 65 8.82 9.65 -6.35
CA GLU A 65 8.02 10.85 -6.06
C GLU A 65 7.27 10.73 -4.72
N PHE A 66 6.64 9.59 -4.45
CA PHE A 66 5.91 9.37 -3.21
C PHE A 66 6.83 9.28 -2.00
N ALA A 67 8.00 8.64 -2.13
CA ALA A 67 9.01 8.59 -1.08
C ALA A 67 9.57 9.98 -0.79
N ALA A 68 9.88 10.77 -1.81
CA ALA A 68 10.33 12.16 -1.66
C ALA A 68 9.26 13.04 -0.97
N CYS A 69 7.99 12.86 -1.33
CA CYS A 69 6.86 13.52 -0.71
C CYS A 69 6.73 13.18 0.78
N LEU A 70 6.68 11.88 1.12
CA LEU A 70 6.41 11.42 2.48
C LEU A 70 7.63 11.56 3.39
N GLY A 71 8.83 11.46 2.82
CA GLY A 71 10.09 11.51 3.53
C GLY A 71 10.55 10.13 4.04
N PRO A 72 11.82 10.03 4.50
CA PRO A 72 12.48 8.76 4.75
C PRO A 72 11.93 7.96 5.94
N ARG A 73 11.25 8.62 6.90
CA ARG A 73 10.60 7.93 8.04
C ARG A 73 9.29 7.25 7.66
N ALA A 74 8.63 7.71 6.60
CA ALA A 74 7.30 7.24 6.19
C ALA A 74 7.32 6.46 4.87
N SER A 75 8.51 6.11 4.36
CA SER A 75 8.68 5.43 3.08
C SER A 75 9.77 4.35 3.16
N LEU A 76 9.58 3.30 2.36
CA LEU A 76 10.59 2.28 2.07
C LEU A 76 11.22 2.50 0.71
N SER A 77 12.53 2.26 0.62
CA SER A 77 13.23 2.12 -0.65
C SER A 77 12.70 0.92 -1.42
N SER A 78 12.51 1.08 -2.74
CA SER A 78 12.06 0.00 -3.62
C SER A 78 13.05 -0.18 -4.77
N ALA A 79 13.48 -1.42 -4.99
CA ALA A 79 14.20 -1.80 -6.21
C ALA A 79 13.24 -2.49 -7.17
N TYR A 80 13.50 -2.34 -8.48
CA TYR A 80 12.66 -2.88 -9.54
C TYR A 80 13.50 -3.78 -10.43
N LEU A 81 13.10 -5.04 -10.53
CA LEU A 81 13.73 -6.01 -11.42
C LEU A 81 12.74 -6.50 -12.46
N ILE A 82 13.30 -6.91 -13.60
CA ILE A 82 12.54 -7.53 -14.67
C ILE A 82 13.13 -8.91 -14.88
N ALA A 83 12.28 -9.92 -14.78
CA ALA A 83 12.67 -11.32 -14.93
C ALA A 83 11.66 -12.04 -15.81
N ARG A 84 12.07 -13.19 -16.38
CA ARG A 84 11.15 -14.01 -17.18
C ARG A 84 10.53 -15.07 -16.29
N ASP A 85 9.23 -15.29 -16.45
CA ASP A 85 8.53 -16.41 -15.82
C ASP A 85 8.71 -17.72 -16.61
N GLN A 86 8.11 -18.80 -16.12
CA GLN A 86 8.10 -20.11 -16.79
C GLN A 86 7.53 -20.09 -18.21
N GLN A 87 6.67 -19.12 -18.52
CA GLN A 87 6.01 -18.97 -19.83
C GLN A 87 6.83 -18.08 -20.77
N GLY A 88 7.97 -17.56 -20.31
CA GLY A 88 8.85 -16.67 -21.06
C GLY A 88 8.37 -15.22 -21.09
N HIS A 89 7.30 -14.86 -20.36
CA HIS A 89 6.84 -13.47 -20.27
C HIS A 89 7.75 -12.68 -19.33
N ALA A 90 8.04 -11.43 -19.72
CA ALA A 90 8.75 -10.52 -18.84
C ALA A 90 7.80 -10.02 -17.75
N GLN A 91 8.18 -10.19 -16.49
CA GLN A 91 7.45 -9.80 -15.29
C GLN A 91 8.22 -8.74 -14.51
N VAL A 92 7.49 -7.89 -13.76
CA VAL A 92 8.09 -6.89 -12.88
C VAL A 92 8.05 -7.38 -11.44
N LEU A 93 9.23 -7.38 -10.81
CA LEU A 93 9.43 -7.63 -9.39
C LEU A 93 9.75 -6.31 -8.68
N VAL A 94 9.07 -6.05 -7.57
CA VAL A 94 9.40 -4.94 -6.66
C VAL A 94 9.98 -5.52 -5.39
N ILE A 95 11.18 -5.07 -5.01
CA ILE A 95 11.92 -5.56 -3.85
C ILE A 95 11.99 -4.43 -2.83
N GLN A 96 11.57 -4.74 -1.60
CA GLN A 96 11.54 -3.79 -0.48
C GLN A 96 12.11 -4.46 0.77
N PRO A 97 12.66 -3.71 1.73
CA PRO A 97 13.00 -4.26 3.04
C PRO A 97 11.78 -4.91 3.69
N PHE A 98 11.94 -6.12 4.23
CA PHE A 98 10.90 -6.73 5.05
C PHE A 98 10.90 -6.10 6.44
N LEU A 99 9.77 -5.51 6.81
CA LEU A 99 9.57 -4.99 8.15
C LEU A 99 9.10 -6.11 9.08
N GLU A 100 10.06 -6.86 9.64
CA GLU A 100 9.76 -7.92 10.59
C GLU A 100 8.95 -7.35 11.77
N ARG A 101 7.85 -8.02 12.15
CA ARG A 101 6.94 -7.59 13.24
C ARG A 101 6.23 -6.26 13.02
N ALA A 102 6.27 -5.68 11.81
CA ALA A 102 5.44 -4.52 11.53
C ALA A 102 3.95 -4.90 11.50
N ILE A 103 3.12 -4.01 12.03
CA ILE A 103 1.69 -4.25 12.21
C ILE A 103 0.93 -3.26 11.31
N PRO A 104 0.06 -3.72 10.38
CA PRO A 104 -0.82 -2.82 9.64
C PRO A 104 -1.65 -1.98 10.61
N LEU A 105 -1.85 -0.69 10.33
CA LEU A 105 -2.65 0.18 11.21
C LEU A 105 -4.05 -0.40 11.49
N ALA A 106 -4.65 -1.06 10.50
CA ALA A 106 -5.91 -1.77 10.62
C ALA A 106 -5.96 -2.91 11.65
N ALA A 107 -4.80 -3.45 12.03
CA ALA A 107 -4.70 -4.54 13.00
C ALA A 107 -4.40 -4.03 14.43
N ILE A 108 -4.07 -2.75 14.59
CA ILE A 108 -3.78 -2.15 15.90
C ILE A 108 -5.06 -2.05 16.72
N ASP A 109 -4.96 -2.45 17.98
CA ASP A 109 -5.95 -2.19 19.00
C ASP A 109 -5.62 -0.85 19.70
N TYR A 110 -6.25 0.23 19.24
CA TYR A 110 -5.98 1.59 19.74
C TYR A 110 -6.46 1.81 21.18
N ASP A 111 -7.40 1.01 21.66
CA ASP A 111 -7.92 1.10 23.03
C ASP A 111 -6.92 0.50 24.02
N ALA A 112 -6.14 -0.49 23.58
CA ALA A 112 -5.05 -1.08 24.36
C ALA A 112 -3.78 -0.21 24.44
N LEU A 113 -3.68 0.85 23.62
CA LEU A 113 -2.52 1.75 23.62
C LEU A 113 -2.57 2.76 24.77
N SER A 114 -1.40 3.22 25.22
CA SER A 114 -1.29 4.37 26.12
C SER A 114 -1.67 5.68 25.40
N ARG A 115 -1.92 6.73 26.18
CA ARG A 115 -2.20 8.07 25.61
C ARG A 115 -1.02 8.59 24.80
N GLU A 116 0.20 8.36 25.27
CA GLU A 116 1.45 8.77 24.63
C GLU A 116 1.64 8.03 23.30
N GLN A 117 1.39 6.72 23.27
CA GLN A 117 1.47 5.91 22.05
C GLN A 117 0.45 6.39 21.00
N ARG A 118 -0.79 6.66 21.41
CA ARG A 118 -1.81 7.26 20.52
C ARG A 118 -1.39 8.63 20.01
N ALA A 119 -0.83 9.48 20.88
CA ALA A 119 -0.37 10.82 20.49
C ALA A 119 0.78 10.77 19.49
N GLU A 120 1.72 9.83 19.64
CA GLU A 120 2.84 9.63 18.71
C GLU A 120 2.34 9.17 17.33
N ILE A 121 1.48 8.16 17.29
CA ILE A 121 0.84 7.70 16.05
C ILE A 121 0.07 8.86 15.39
N ALA A 122 -0.67 9.64 16.18
CA ALA A 122 -1.41 10.79 15.68
C ALA A 122 -0.47 11.84 15.06
N CYS A 123 0.65 12.14 15.72
CA CYS A 123 1.62 13.10 15.22
C CYS A 123 2.20 12.67 13.86
N GLN A 124 2.59 11.40 13.75
CA GLN A 124 3.14 10.85 12.50
C GLN A 124 2.10 10.84 11.37
N LEU A 125 0.86 10.43 11.65
CA LEU A 125 -0.22 10.44 10.67
C LEU A 125 -0.57 11.85 10.20
N HIS A 126 -0.61 12.82 11.12
CA HIS A 126 -0.83 14.22 10.78
C HIS A 126 0.24 14.73 9.80
N GLU A 127 1.51 14.40 10.04
CA GLU A 127 2.61 14.81 9.15
C GLU A 127 2.52 14.11 7.80
N ILE A 128 2.22 12.81 7.75
CA ILE A 128 1.99 12.05 6.51
C ILE A 128 0.85 12.68 5.69
N ILE A 129 -0.28 12.96 6.33
CA ILE A 129 -1.44 13.59 5.68
C ILE A 129 -1.06 14.97 5.14
N ARG A 130 -0.42 15.80 5.96
CA ARG A 130 0.00 17.16 5.57
C ARG A 130 0.89 17.12 4.33
N ARG A 131 1.90 16.25 4.30
CA ARG A 131 2.81 16.08 3.16
C ARG A 131 2.06 15.63 1.91
N ALA A 132 1.19 14.64 2.03
CA ALA A 132 0.43 14.12 0.90
C ALA A 132 -0.58 15.16 0.35
N LEU A 133 -1.18 16.00 1.20
CA LEU A 133 -2.04 17.11 0.79
C LEU A 133 -1.25 18.19 0.03
N VAL A 134 -0.05 18.55 0.52
CA VAL A 134 0.84 19.51 -0.17
C VAL A 134 1.21 18.95 -1.54
N PHE A 135 1.65 17.70 -1.60
CA PHE A 135 2.01 17.05 -2.87
C PHE A 135 0.85 17.06 -3.87
N TYR A 136 -0.37 16.72 -3.44
CA TYR A 136 -1.54 16.76 -4.31
C TYR A 136 -1.84 18.14 -4.88
N ARG A 137 -1.63 19.21 -4.10
CA ARG A 137 -1.81 20.60 -4.60
C ARG A 137 -0.86 20.90 -5.75
N HIS A 138 0.35 20.34 -5.74
CA HIS A 138 1.36 20.57 -6.78
C HIS A 138 1.23 19.64 -7.97
N THR A 139 0.97 18.35 -7.75
CA THR A 139 1.08 17.33 -8.80
C THR A 139 -0.26 16.79 -9.30
N ARG A 140 -1.35 17.09 -8.59
CA ARG A 140 -2.67 16.44 -8.78
C ARG A 140 -2.61 14.91 -8.68
N SER A 141 -1.59 14.39 -8.01
CA SER A 141 -1.37 12.98 -7.71
C SER A 141 -1.22 12.79 -6.19
N MET A 142 -1.36 11.56 -5.70
CA MET A 142 -1.33 11.29 -4.26
C MET A 142 -0.99 9.82 -3.97
N PRO A 143 -0.17 9.53 -2.94
CA PRO A 143 0.09 8.15 -2.51
C PRO A 143 -1.17 7.45 -2.01
N ASP A 144 -1.23 6.12 -2.17
CA ASP A 144 -2.31 5.30 -1.62
C ASP A 144 -2.05 4.91 -0.16
N LEU A 145 -2.56 5.73 0.74
CA LEU A 145 -2.41 5.54 2.17
C LEU A 145 -3.43 4.59 2.81
N TYR A 146 -4.47 4.11 2.09
CA TYR A 146 -5.56 3.34 2.73
C TYR A 146 -5.41 1.84 2.52
N GLY A 147 -5.08 1.41 1.30
CA GLY A 147 -5.03 0.00 0.95
C GLY A 147 -6.36 -0.76 1.06
N ARG A 148 -6.37 -2.02 0.62
CA ARG A 148 -7.46 -2.97 0.85
C ARG A 148 -6.89 -4.36 1.13
N LYS A 149 -7.40 -5.03 2.17
CA LYS A 149 -7.34 -6.48 2.24
C LYS A 149 -8.37 -6.99 1.25
N SER A 150 -7.95 -7.64 0.17
CA SER A 150 -8.90 -8.21 -0.77
C SER A 150 -8.83 -9.71 -0.68
N SER A 151 -9.91 -10.32 -0.17
CA SER A 151 -9.91 -11.71 0.28
C SER A 151 -10.15 -12.72 -0.85
N SER A 152 -10.65 -12.30 -2.03
CA SER A 152 -10.69 -13.17 -3.21
C SER A 152 -10.95 -12.42 -4.53
N SER A 153 -10.63 -13.06 -5.65
CA SER A 153 -10.98 -12.65 -7.01
C SER A 153 -12.51 -12.56 -7.21
N ALA A 154 -13.27 -13.49 -6.63
CA ALA A 154 -14.73 -13.53 -6.68
C ALA A 154 -15.39 -12.35 -5.95
N GLU A 155 -14.82 -11.89 -4.83
CA GLU A 155 -15.30 -10.71 -4.11
C GLU A 155 -15.07 -9.43 -4.92
N ARG A 156 -13.96 -9.33 -5.66
CA ARG A 156 -13.69 -8.19 -6.58
C ARG A 156 -14.63 -8.19 -7.78
N GLN A 157 -14.93 -9.36 -8.34
CA GLN A 157 -15.82 -9.49 -9.50
C GLN A 157 -17.28 -9.18 -9.13
N ARG A 158 -17.74 -9.62 -7.95
CA ARG A 158 -19.04 -9.21 -7.37
C ARG A 158 -19.10 -7.71 -7.10
N ASN A 159 -17.98 -7.11 -6.68
CA ASN A 159 -17.87 -5.68 -6.43
C ASN A 159 -17.68 -4.82 -7.70
N ALA A 160 -17.49 -5.41 -8.87
CA ALA A 160 -17.42 -4.66 -10.14
C ALA A 160 -18.79 -4.16 -10.62
N SER A 161 -19.88 -4.71 -10.06
CA SER A 161 -21.25 -4.30 -10.37
C SER A 161 -21.51 -2.80 -10.13
N LEU A 162 -22.08 -2.14 -11.14
CA LEU A 162 -22.49 -0.73 -11.07
C LEU A 162 -23.53 -0.49 -9.96
N LEU A 163 -24.36 -1.48 -9.65
CA LEU A 163 -25.41 -1.39 -8.62
C LEU A 163 -24.86 -1.25 -7.20
N ARG A 164 -23.61 -1.66 -6.95
CA ARG A 164 -22.95 -1.53 -5.64
C ARG A 164 -22.03 -0.32 -5.54
N VAL A 165 -22.00 0.56 -6.54
CA VAL A 165 -21.24 1.82 -6.46
C VAL A 165 -21.62 2.64 -5.22
N PRO A 166 -22.90 2.83 -4.86
CA PRO A 166 -23.26 3.63 -3.68
C PRO A 166 -22.72 3.03 -2.37
N GLN A 167 -22.88 1.71 -2.17
CA GLN A 167 -22.33 1.01 -1.01
C GLN A 167 -20.79 1.06 -0.97
N ARG A 168 -20.12 0.98 -2.13
CA ARG A 168 -18.66 1.10 -2.21
C ARG A 168 -18.17 2.51 -1.89
N VAL A 169 -18.92 3.53 -2.33
CA VAL A 169 -18.64 4.92 -2.00
C VAL A 169 -18.87 5.13 -0.51
N TRP A 170 -19.97 4.62 0.06
CA TRP A 170 -20.27 4.72 1.48
C TRP A 170 -19.23 4.01 2.37
N SER A 171 -18.86 2.76 2.10
CA SER A 171 -17.81 2.09 2.88
C SER A 171 -16.45 2.77 2.73
N PHE A 172 -16.16 3.35 1.57
CA PHE A 172 -14.96 4.15 1.37
C PHE A 172 -14.99 5.46 2.16
N LEU A 173 -16.14 6.13 2.21
CA LEU A 173 -16.32 7.43 2.87
C LEU A 173 -16.51 7.33 4.38
N VAL A 174 -16.96 6.18 4.92
CA VAL A 174 -17.32 6.04 6.34
C VAL A 174 -16.45 4.99 7.05
N GLU A 175 -16.25 3.81 6.45
CA GLU A 175 -15.56 2.69 7.12
C GLU A 175 -14.04 2.71 6.93
N ARG A 176 -13.55 3.40 5.90
CA ARG A 176 -12.12 3.53 5.62
C ARG A 176 -11.59 4.85 6.11
N ASN A 177 -10.85 4.81 7.22
CA ASN A 177 -9.98 5.87 7.68
C ASN A 177 -8.52 5.39 7.70
N LEU A 178 -7.58 6.31 7.83
CA LEU A 178 -6.15 5.98 7.88
C LEU A 178 -5.75 5.09 9.07
N LEU A 179 -6.45 5.18 10.20
CA LEU A 179 -6.23 4.26 11.33
C LEU A 179 -6.59 2.82 10.99
N ARG A 180 -7.40 2.60 9.94
CA ARG A 180 -7.73 1.29 9.39
C ARG A 180 -6.99 0.98 8.09
N SER A 181 -5.84 1.62 7.89
CA SER A 181 -5.02 1.39 6.70
C SER A 181 -4.36 0.01 6.71
N GLN A 182 -4.34 -0.61 5.52
CA GLN A 182 -3.56 -1.82 5.23
C GLN A 182 -2.23 -1.50 4.54
N ASN A 183 -2.10 -0.30 3.97
CA ASN A 183 -0.88 0.15 3.28
C ASN A 183 0.08 0.90 4.20
N LEU A 184 -0.38 1.37 5.36
CA LEU A 184 0.45 1.93 6.41
C LEU A 184 0.69 0.87 7.48
N MET A 185 1.95 0.69 7.85
CA MET A 185 2.35 -0.23 8.91
C MET A 185 3.12 0.52 10.00
N LEU A 186 2.83 0.17 11.25
CA LEU A 186 3.66 0.57 12.39
C LEU A 186 4.86 -0.37 12.46
N SER A 187 6.05 0.17 12.23
CA SER A 187 7.31 -0.56 12.31
C SER A 187 7.73 -0.83 13.77
N PRO A 188 8.65 -1.78 14.02
CA PRO A 188 9.18 -2.02 15.36
C PRO A 188 9.84 -0.81 16.02
N ASN A 189 10.36 0.11 15.21
CA ASN A 189 10.99 1.35 15.68
C ASN A 189 9.97 2.43 16.04
N GLY A 190 8.67 2.16 15.87
CA GLY A 190 7.59 3.10 16.14
C GLY A 190 7.26 4.04 14.99
N ASP A 191 7.95 3.94 13.85
CA ASP A 191 7.65 4.73 12.64
C ASP A 191 6.47 4.12 11.86
N ILE A 192 5.57 4.96 11.35
CA ILE A 192 4.51 4.60 10.42
C ILE A 192 5.01 4.72 8.99
N VAL A 193 5.03 3.59 8.28
CA VAL A 193 5.66 3.49 6.96
C VAL A 193 4.65 3.06 5.90
N LEU A 194 4.68 3.72 4.74
CA LEU A 194 3.93 3.29 3.56
C LEU A 194 4.64 2.11 2.90
N VAL A 195 3.95 0.98 2.79
CA VAL A 195 4.50 -0.23 2.19
C VAL A 195 4.13 -0.41 0.73
N ASP A 196 3.20 0.37 0.17
CA ASP A 196 2.73 0.18 -1.21
C ASP A 196 2.60 1.49 -2.00
N TYR A 197 3.18 1.51 -3.20
CA TYR A 197 3.31 2.70 -4.06
C TYR A 197 2.50 2.58 -5.35
N ASP A 198 1.38 1.85 -5.29
CA ASP A 198 0.61 1.54 -6.50
C ASP A 198 0.06 2.78 -7.20
N ILE A 199 0.29 2.83 -8.51
CA ILE A 199 -0.17 3.91 -9.38
C ILE A 199 -1.60 3.67 -9.87
N VAL A 200 -2.39 4.74 -9.92
CA VAL A 200 -3.73 4.69 -10.52
C VAL A 200 -3.61 4.77 -12.04
N ARG A 201 -3.66 3.62 -12.72
CA ARG A 201 -3.50 3.47 -14.19
C ARG A 201 -4.74 3.82 -15.03
N ARG A 202 -5.71 4.54 -14.46
CA ARG A 202 -6.97 4.89 -15.13
C ARG A 202 -6.89 6.26 -15.81
N GLY A 203 -7.85 6.54 -16.70
CA GLY A 203 -7.91 7.79 -17.46
C GLY A 203 -7.96 9.06 -16.57
N ARG A 204 -7.65 10.22 -17.17
CA ARG A 204 -7.49 11.50 -16.45
C ARG A 204 -8.71 11.88 -15.61
N LEU A 205 -9.92 11.71 -16.16
CA LEU A 205 -11.17 12.01 -15.45
C LEU A 205 -11.32 11.15 -14.19
N TYR A 206 -11.05 9.85 -14.31
CA TYR A 206 -11.10 8.94 -13.17
C TYR A 206 -10.09 9.34 -12.10
N ARG A 207 -8.84 9.65 -12.50
CA ARG A 207 -7.79 10.10 -11.57
C ARG A 207 -8.20 11.39 -10.85
N ALA A 208 -8.78 12.36 -11.56
CA ALA A 208 -9.23 13.61 -10.97
C ALA A 208 -10.32 13.38 -9.91
N VAL A 209 -11.34 12.57 -10.23
CA VAL A 209 -12.41 12.21 -9.29
C VAL A 209 -11.83 11.43 -8.10
N TYR A 210 -11.00 10.43 -8.36
CA TYR A 210 -10.40 9.57 -7.36
C TYR A 210 -9.54 10.34 -6.36
N PHE A 211 -8.61 11.18 -6.84
CA PHE A 211 -7.77 11.98 -5.98
C PHE A 211 -8.52 13.13 -5.31
N GLY A 212 -9.55 13.69 -5.95
CA GLY A 212 -10.44 14.67 -5.33
C GLY A 212 -11.19 14.08 -4.12
N VAL A 213 -11.72 12.86 -4.24
CA VAL A 213 -12.35 12.16 -3.11
C VAL A 213 -11.34 11.88 -2.00
N ARG A 214 -10.12 11.42 -2.34
CA ARG A 214 -9.07 11.19 -1.34
C ARG A 214 -8.64 12.45 -0.60
N TRP A 215 -8.54 13.56 -1.31
CA TRP A 215 -8.22 14.85 -0.70
C TRP A 215 -9.25 15.23 0.36
N MET A 216 -10.56 15.05 0.09
CA MET A 216 -11.60 15.26 1.11
C MET A 216 -11.47 14.30 2.30
N LEU A 217 -11.14 13.03 2.05
CA LEU A 217 -10.99 12.03 3.11
C LEU A 217 -9.78 12.30 4.01
N PHE A 218 -8.69 12.83 3.46
CA PHE A 218 -7.55 13.28 4.27
C PHE A 218 -7.93 14.41 5.23
N TRP A 219 -8.82 15.32 4.86
CA TRP A 219 -9.32 16.32 5.81
C TRP A 219 -10.12 15.68 6.95
N ARG A 220 -11.02 14.75 6.64
CA ARG A 220 -11.75 13.96 7.66
C ARG A 220 -10.78 13.24 8.59
N ASP A 221 -9.78 12.56 8.04
CA ASP A 221 -8.82 11.79 8.83
C ASP A 221 -7.89 12.68 9.64
N ASN A 222 -7.59 13.87 9.15
CA ASN A 222 -6.85 14.87 9.92
C ASN A 222 -7.62 15.30 11.18
N MET A 223 -8.95 15.48 11.09
CA MET A 223 -9.78 15.79 12.26
C MET A 223 -9.84 14.61 13.24
N LEU A 224 -9.94 13.38 12.73
CA LEU A 224 -9.96 12.18 13.55
C LEU A 224 -8.62 11.95 14.28
N VAL A 225 -7.51 12.16 13.59
CA VAL A 225 -6.16 12.10 14.16
C VAL A 225 -5.96 13.20 15.21
N TRP A 226 -6.48 14.40 14.97
CA TRP A 226 -6.48 15.48 15.96
C TRP A 226 -7.28 15.11 17.20
N ALA A 227 -8.48 14.55 17.04
CA ALA A 227 -9.29 14.09 18.17
C ALA A 227 -8.59 12.98 18.99
N MET A 228 -7.92 12.04 18.32
CA MET A 228 -7.10 11.00 18.97
C MET A 228 -5.98 11.61 19.83
N ARG A 229 -5.32 12.66 19.33
CA ARG A 229 -4.25 13.36 20.04
C ARG A 229 -4.76 14.06 21.31
N GLU A 230 -5.93 14.67 21.26
CA GLU A 230 -6.56 15.35 22.41
C GLU A 230 -7.14 14.36 23.44
N GLY A 231 -7.07 13.05 23.21
CA GLY A 231 -7.57 12.02 24.11
C GLY A 231 -9.03 11.63 23.86
N GLY A 232 -9.60 12.03 22.72
CA GLY A 232 -10.90 11.58 22.27
C GLY A 232 -10.92 10.08 21.93
N THR A 233 -12.09 9.48 22.02
CA THR A 233 -12.34 8.10 21.58
C THR A 233 -12.04 7.95 20.09
N VAL A 234 -11.14 7.03 19.77
CA VAL A 234 -10.88 6.59 18.42
C VAL A 234 -12.03 5.67 17.99
N PRO A 235 -12.53 5.72 16.75
CA PRO A 235 -13.48 4.71 16.29
C PRO A 235 -12.84 3.32 16.35
N GLY A 236 -13.14 2.60 17.44
CA GLY A 236 -12.70 1.23 17.71
C GLY A 236 -13.22 0.25 16.66
N LYS A 237 -12.78 -1.01 16.72
CA LYS A 237 -13.21 -2.06 15.79
C LYS A 237 -14.74 -2.11 15.75
N ALA A 238 -15.31 -1.98 14.55
CA ALA A 238 -16.60 -2.59 14.33
C ALA A 238 -16.31 -4.09 14.34
N GLY A 239 -16.84 -4.80 15.34
CA GLY A 239 -16.75 -6.25 15.45
C GLY A 239 -17.29 -6.96 14.22
#